data_AF-A0A1V5L5N8-F1
#
_entry.id   AF-A0A1V5L5N8-F1
#
_cell.length_a   1.000
_cell.length_b   1.000
_cell.length_c   1.000
_cell.angle_alpha   90.00
_cell.angle_beta   90.00
_cell.angle_gamma   90.00
#
_symmetry.space_group_name_H-M   'P 1'
#
loop_
_entity.id
_entity.type
_entity.pdbx_description
1 polymer ?
#
loop_
_entity_poly.entity_id
_entity_poly.type
_entity_poly.pdbx_seq_one_letter_code
_entity_poly.pdbx_strand_id
1 'polypeptide(L)'
;MRFPGYVPDDLLPALLSSAALYVFPSLSEGFGLPALEARSCGAPVATSDTTPVREFLGNNAWYFDPRKPENLAELLGTLLSPSGQLGNRLGARPSFIPVVHTWRHTASVTAQCYHRAYWLRRQDNRAFPYHLLPCIEETVSPSSPSRSATVHSPTAPKIRPDIASQ
;
A
#
# COMPACT_ATOMS: atom_id res chain seq x y z
N MET A 1 -3.27 32.96 -0.47
CA MET A 1 -2.39 31.80 -0.24
C MET A 1 -1.68 32.00 1.08
N ARG A 2 -1.64 30.99 1.97
CA ARG A 2 -0.97 31.07 3.27
C ARG A 2 0.06 29.95 3.35
N PHE A 3 1.29 30.29 3.71
CA PHE A 3 2.35 29.34 3.97
C PHE A 3 2.63 29.33 5.48
N PRO A 4 2.28 28.27 6.21
CA PRO A 4 2.46 28.24 7.66
C PRO A 4 3.93 28.09 8.07
N GLY A 5 4.82 27.70 7.15
CA GLY A 5 6.17 27.29 7.49
C GLY A 5 6.16 25.94 8.20
N TYR A 6 7.05 25.76 9.17
CA TYR A 6 7.04 24.57 10.02
C TYR A 6 5.79 24.54 10.91
N VAL A 7 5.11 23.39 10.92
CA VAL A 7 3.98 23.13 11.80
C VAL A 7 4.41 22.05 12.80
N PRO A 8 4.39 22.32 14.12
CA PRO A 8 4.64 21.32 15.13
C PRO A 8 3.73 20.09 15.01
N ASP A 9 4.26 18.91 15.33
CA ASP A 9 3.58 17.62 15.16
C ASP A 9 2.27 17.52 15.95
N ASP A 10 2.15 18.19 17.09
CA ASP A 10 0.96 18.23 17.93
C ASP A 10 -0.18 19.08 17.32
N LEU A 11 0.15 20.04 16.46
CA LEU A 11 -0.81 20.89 15.77
C LEU A 11 -1.25 20.33 14.40
N LEU A 12 -0.43 19.47 13.81
CA LEU A 12 -0.68 18.90 12.49
C LEU A 12 -2.03 18.16 12.38
N PRO A 13 -2.47 17.33 13.36
CA PRO A 13 -3.77 16.67 13.30
C PRO A 13 -4.96 17.64 13.26
N ALA A 14 -4.89 18.74 14.01
CA ALA A 14 -5.94 19.76 14.01
C ALA A 14 -6.01 20.46 12.64
N LEU A 15 -4.85 20.75 12.03
CA LEU A 15 -4.79 21.34 10.70
C LEU A 15 -5.38 20.38 9.65
N LEU A 16 -4.96 19.12 9.63
CA LEU A 16 -5.40 18.13 8.66
C LEU A 16 -6.90 17.81 8.80
N SER A 17 -7.39 17.61 10.02
CA SER A 17 -8.81 17.33 10.26
C SER A 17 -9.74 18.49 9.88
N SER A 18 -9.24 19.73 9.89
CA SER A 18 -9.98 20.92 9.45
C SER A 18 -9.95 21.15 7.94
N ALA A 19 -9.12 20.41 7.19
CA ALA A 19 -8.94 20.63 5.78
C ALA A 19 -10.19 20.19 5.00
N ALA A 20 -10.74 21.11 4.19
CA ALA A 20 -11.80 20.75 3.26
C ALA A 20 -11.33 19.68 2.26
N LEU A 21 -10.08 19.76 1.81
CA LEU A 21 -9.44 18.78 0.94
C LEU A 21 -7.92 18.84 1.13
N TYR A 22 -7.28 17.68 1.28
CA TYR A 22 -5.83 17.52 1.22
C TYR A 22 -5.43 17.06 -0.18
N VAL A 23 -4.45 17.74 -0.78
CA VAL A 23 -3.94 17.45 -2.13
C VAL A 23 -2.49 17.00 -2.02
N PHE A 24 -2.19 15.82 -2.58
CA PHE A 24 -0.86 15.21 -2.57
C PHE A 24 -0.36 14.96 -4.00
N PRO A 25 0.19 16.00 -4.68
CA PRO A 25 0.58 15.94 -6.09
C PRO A 25 2.00 15.40 -6.30
N SER A 26 2.39 14.35 -5.57
CA SER A 26 3.75 13.83 -5.64
C SER A 26 3.99 13.00 -6.91
N LEU A 27 5.12 13.27 -7.59
CA LEU A 27 5.53 12.52 -8.78
C LEU A 27 6.07 11.13 -8.43
N SER A 28 6.63 10.96 -7.24
CA SER A 28 7.24 9.73 -6.76
C SER A 28 7.35 9.75 -5.24
N GLU A 29 6.97 8.65 -4.60
CA GLU A 29 7.02 8.49 -3.14
C GLU A 29 7.44 7.06 -2.78
N GLY A 30 7.96 6.91 -1.56
CA GLY A 30 8.17 5.62 -0.94
C GLY A 30 6.85 4.95 -0.59
N PHE A 31 6.26 5.30 0.57
CA PHE A 31 4.99 4.73 1.02
C PHE A 31 3.81 5.71 0.90
N GLY A 32 4.04 7.03 0.96
CA GLY A 32 2.94 8.00 0.95
C GLY A 32 2.28 8.20 2.31
N LEU A 33 3.09 8.17 3.39
CA LEU A 33 2.65 8.47 4.75
C LEU A 33 1.86 9.78 4.87
N PRO A 34 2.22 10.90 4.20
CA PRO A 34 1.45 12.14 4.33
C PRO A 34 -0.02 12.01 3.90
N ALA A 35 -0.28 11.25 2.83
CA ALA A 35 -1.65 10.99 2.38
C ALA A 35 -2.41 10.07 3.35
N LEU A 36 -1.72 9.07 3.90
CA LEU A 36 -2.28 8.20 4.94
C LEU A 36 -2.61 8.98 6.22
N GLU A 37 -1.71 9.85 6.69
CA GLU A 37 -1.88 10.69 7.88
C GLU A 37 -3.03 11.69 7.70
N ALA A 38 -3.10 12.37 6.56
CA ALA A 38 -4.22 13.25 6.23
C ALA A 38 -5.55 12.48 6.29
N ARG A 39 -5.61 11.31 5.65
CA ARG A 39 -6.81 10.47 5.67
C ARG A 39 -7.14 9.96 7.08
N SER A 40 -6.12 9.64 7.87
CA SER A 40 -6.21 9.20 9.27
C SER A 40 -6.82 10.27 10.16
N CYS A 41 -6.49 11.53 9.90
CA CYS A 41 -7.06 12.70 10.58
C CYS A 41 -8.48 13.03 10.09
N GLY A 42 -9.03 12.29 9.13
CA GLY A 42 -10.36 12.53 8.56
C GLY A 42 -10.39 13.47 7.36
N ALA A 43 -9.23 13.95 6.90
CA ALA A 43 -9.16 14.80 5.72
C ALA A 43 -9.58 14.02 4.46
N PRO A 44 -10.40 14.61 3.58
CA PRO A 44 -10.58 14.12 2.22
C PRO A 44 -9.25 14.22 1.46
N VAL A 45 -8.91 13.22 0.65
CA VAL A 45 -7.60 13.16 -0.03
C VAL A 45 -7.77 13.08 -1.54
N ALA A 46 -7.11 13.98 -2.27
CA ALA A 46 -6.80 13.84 -3.69
C ALA A 46 -5.29 13.61 -3.84
N THR A 47 -4.88 12.56 -4.53
CA THR A 47 -3.47 12.13 -4.61
C THR A 47 -3.08 11.74 -6.03
N SER A 48 -1.79 11.78 -6.32
CA SER A 48 -1.25 11.31 -7.60
C SER A 48 -1.45 9.80 -7.82
N ASP A 49 -1.79 9.44 -9.06
CA ASP A 49 -2.04 8.05 -9.48
C ASP A 49 -0.76 7.22 -9.75
N THR A 50 0.41 7.79 -9.43
CA THR A 50 1.71 7.16 -9.70
C THR A 50 2.41 6.69 -8.44
N THR A 51 1.71 6.75 -7.30
CA THR A 51 2.24 6.45 -5.97
C THR A 51 1.56 5.19 -5.42
N PRO A 52 2.18 4.45 -4.49
CA PRO A 52 1.56 3.28 -3.86
C PRO A 52 0.35 3.64 -2.98
N VAL A 53 0.04 4.94 -2.84
CA VAL A 53 -1.13 5.43 -2.11
C VAL A 53 -2.43 4.78 -2.57
N ARG A 54 -2.55 4.44 -3.87
CA ARG A 54 -3.72 3.73 -4.40
C ARG A 54 -3.93 2.36 -3.74
N GLU A 55 -2.86 1.65 -3.42
CA GLU A 55 -2.92 0.29 -2.88
C GLU A 55 -3.64 0.25 -1.53
N PHE A 56 -3.42 1.26 -0.68
CA PHE A 56 -4.01 1.30 0.66
C PHE A 56 -5.18 2.27 0.82
N LEU A 57 -5.27 3.35 0.04
CA LEU A 57 -6.43 4.24 0.08
C LEU A 57 -7.58 3.72 -0.80
N GLY A 58 -7.31 2.99 -1.88
CA GLY A 58 -8.34 2.42 -2.74
C GLY A 58 -9.41 3.46 -3.11
N ASN A 59 -10.69 3.17 -2.80
CA ASN A 59 -11.81 4.07 -3.09
C ASN A 59 -12.00 5.23 -2.08
N ASN A 60 -11.09 5.38 -1.11
CA ASN A 60 -11.12 6.42 -0.07
C ASN A 60 -10.39 7.72 -0.44
N ALA A 61 -9.87 7.82 -1.66
CA ALA A 61 -9.24 9.01 -2.21
C ALA A 61 -9.67 9.24 -3.67
N TRP A 62 -9.44 10.44 -4.18
CA TRP A 62 -9.48 10.76 -5.60
C TRP A 62 -8.07 10.75 -6.17
N TYR A 63 -7.96 10.40 -7.45
CA TYR A 63 -6.67 10.23 -8.12
C TYR A 63 -6.59 11.10 -9.37
N PHE A 64 -5.39 11.62 -9.64
CA PHE A 64 -5.10 12.40 -10.84
C PHE A 64 -3.70 12.06 -11.37
N ASP A 65 -3.47 12.30 -12.67
CA ASP A 65 -2.15 12.23 -13.25
C ASP A 65 -1.32 13.47 -12.84
N PRO A 66 -0.26 13.33 -12.03
CA PRO A 66 0.53 14.48 -11.58
C PRO A 66 1.30 15.17 -12.70
N ARG A 67 1.42 14.54 -13.88
CA ARG A 67 2.11 15.12 -15.05
C ARG A 67 1.18 16.00 -15.89
N LYS A 68 -0.11 16.05 -15.55
CA LYS A 68 -1.14 16.83 -16.25
C LYS A 68 -1.83 17.77 -15.27
N PRO A 69 -1.32 18.99 -15.06
CA PRO A 69 -1.90 19.92 -14.09
C PRO A 69 -3.38 20.25 -14.38
N GLU A 70 -3.81 20.10 -15.62
CA GLU A 70 -5.21 20.26 -16.04
C GLU A 70 -6.11 19.21 -15.39
N ASN A 71 -5.63 17.97 -15.19
CA ASN A 71 -6.39 16.92 -14.51
C ASN A 71 -6.63 17.28 -13.04
N LEU A 72 -5.61 17.84 -12.36
CA LEU A 72 -5.76 18.31 -11.00
C LEU A 72 -6.74 19.50 -10.94
N ALA A 73 -6.64 20.46 -11.87
CA ALA A 73 -7.53 21.61 -11.91
C ALA A 73 -9.00 21.21 -12.11
N GLU A 74 -9.28 20.30 -13.06
CA GLU A 74 -10.62 19.77 -13.32
C GLU A 74 -11.17 19.00 -12.11
N LEU A 75 -10.32 18.16 -11.49
CA LEU A 75 -10.68 17.43 -10.29
C LEU A 75 -11.06 18.40 -9.16
N LEU A 76 -10.23 19.41 -8.88
CA LEU A 76 -10.50 20.42 -7.85
C LEU A 76 -11.79 21.20 -8.15
N GLY A 77 -12.02 21.59 -9.40
CA GLY A 77 -13.24 22.29 -9.81
C GLY A 77 -14.50 21.43 -9.59
N THR A 78 -14.45 20.15 -9.93
CA THR A 78 -15.53 19.20 -9.69
C THR A 78 -15.79 19.01 -8.20
N LEU A 79 -14.71 18.81 -7.44
CA LEU A 79 -14.72 18.46 -6.03
C LEU A 79 -15.23 19.62 -5.16
N LEU A 80 -14.72 20.84 -5.38
CA LEU A 80 -14.99 22.02 -4.54
C LEU A 80 -16.16 22.88 -5.04
N SER A 81 -16.86 22.47 -6.12
CA SER A 81 -18.06 23.17 -6.57
C SER A 81 -19.21 23.08 -5.55
N PRO A 82 -20.16 24.04 -5.53
CA PRO A 82 -21.29 24.02 -4.59
C PRO A 82 -22.16 22.77 -4.66
N SER A 83 -22.28 22.16 -5.84
CA SER A 83 -22.95 20.89 -6.11
C SER A 83 -21.97 19.69 -6.17
N GLY A 84 -20.71 19.93 -5.84
CA GLY A 84 -19.60 19.00 -5.99
C GLY A 84 -19.68 17.81 -5.06
N GLN A 85 -18.89 16.78 -5.39
CA GLN A 85 -18.87 15.52 -4.63
C GLN A 85 -18.43 15.71 -3.17
N LEU A 86 -17.65 16.76 -2.82
CA LEU A 86 -17.37 17.08 -1.43
C LEU A 86 -18.62 17.62 -0.70
N GLY A 87 -19.31 18.60 -1.30
CA GLY A 87 -20.46 19.27 -0.69
C GLY A 87 -21.63 18.32 -0.40
N ASN A 88 -21.75 17.23 -1.16
CA ASN A 88 -22.86 16.29 -1.08
C ASN A 88 -22.56 14.98 -0.31
N ARG A 89 -21.30 14.66 0.04
CA ARG A 89 -20.95 13.31 0.55
C ARG A 89 -19.97 13.21 1.73
N LEU A 90 -19.41 14.30 2.24
CA LEU A 90 -18.34 14.21 3.25
C LEU A 90 -18.75 14.07 4.71
N GLY A 91 -20.04 14.01 5.02
CA GLY A 91 -20.49 13.50 6.31
C GLY A 91 -20.40 11.97 6.46
N ALA A 92 -20.09 11.21 5.41
CA ALA A 92 -20.43 9.77 5.37
C ALA A 92 -19.29 8.79 5.10
N ARG A 93 -18.05 9.23 4.85
CA ARG A 93 -16.91 8.30 4.70
C ARG A 93 -16.10 8.28 5.99
N PRO A 94 -16.28 7.27 6.87
CA PRO A 94 -15.54 7.21 8.13
C PRO A 94 -14.03 7.28 7.87
N SER A 95 -13.28 7.87 8.78
CA SER A 95 -11.82 7.76 8.83
C SER A 95 -11.45 6.29 8.66
N PHE A 96 -10.85 5.95 7.52
CA PHE A 96 -10.48 4.58 7.21
C PHE A 96 -8.98 4.46 7.35
N ILE A 97 -8.55 3.74 8.38
CA ILE A 97 -7.20 3.25 8.51
C ILE A 97 -7.32 1.75 8.77
N PRO A 98 -6.92 0.90 7.82
CA PRO A 98 -6.73 -0.51 8.12
C PRO A 98 -5.75 -0.67 9.28
N VAL A 99 -6.03 -1.55 10.24
CA VAL A 99 -5.11 -1.86 11.36
C VAL A 99 -3.71 -2.24 10.86
N VAL A 100 -3.62 -2.79 9.65
CA VAL A 100 -2.37 -3.17 8.98
C VAL A 100 -1.43 -1.98 8.70
N HIS A 101 -1.94 -0.75 8.68
CA HIS A 101 -1.16 0.47 8.42
C HIS A 101 -0.78 1.22 9.71
N THR A 102 -0.83 0.55 10.87
CA THR A 102 -0.34 1.12 12.14
C THR A 102 1.09 0.70 12.41
N TRP A 103 1.87 1.59 13.01
CA TRP A 103 3.24 1.26 13.45
C TRP A 103 3.29 0.07 14.41
N ARG A 104 2.28 -0.10 15.26
CA ARG A 104 2.19 -1.27 16.15
C ARG A 104 2.07 -2.57 15.36
N HIS A 105 1.24 -2.60 14.32
CA HIS A 105 1.11 -3.78 13.46
C HIS A 105 2.41 -4.03 12.69
N THR A 106 2.95 -3.00 12.03
CA THR A 106 4.23 -3.08 11.30
C THR A 106 5.35 -3.62 12.20
N ALA A 107 5.53 -3.05 13.40
CA ALA A 107 6.55 -3.49 14.35
C ALA A 107 6.34 -4.95 14.79
N SER A 108 5.09 -5.36 15.03
CA SER A 108 4.77 -6.75 15.40
C SER A 108 5.14 -7.73 14.28
N VAL A 109 4.74 -7.44 13.04
CA VAL A 109 5.05 -8.30 11.89
C VAL A 109 6.55 -8.32 11.60
N THR A 110 7.23 -7.18 11.63
CA THR A 110 8.68 -7.11 11.46
C THR A 110 9.42 -7.91 12.53
N ALA A 111 9.01 -7.81 13.80
CA ALA A 111 9.60 -8.59 14.89
C ALA A 111 9.42 -10.09 14.70
N GLN A 112 8.25 -10.54 14.21
CA GLN A 112 7.99 -11.95 13.89
C GLN A 112 8.91 -12.44 12.76
N CYS A 113 9.09 -11.65 11.70
CA CYS A 113 10.01 -11.97 10.61
C CYS A 113 11.46 -12.10 11.10
N TYR A 114 11.91 -11.17 11.96
CA TYR A 114 13.26 -11.22 12.53
C TYR A 114 13.47 -12.42 13.45
N HIS A 115 12.50 -12.71 14.31
CA HIS A 115 12.52 -13.88 15.16
C HIS A 115 12.60 -15.17 14.32
N ARG A 116 11.79 -15.28 13.26
CA ARG A 116 11.83 -16.41 12.33
C ARG A 116 13.18 -16.55 11.62
N ALA A 117 13.71 -15.47 11.07
CA ALA A 117 15.01 -15.48 10.40
C ALA A 117 16.15 -15.87 11.35
N TYR A 118 16.12 -15.38 12.59
CA TYR A 118 17.07 -15.76 13.64
C TYR A 118 17.02 -17.27 13.93
N TRP A 119 15.82 -17.83 14.15
CA TRP A 119 15.69 -19.26 14.46
C TRP A 119 16.02 -20.16 13.29
N LEU A 120 15.63 -19.79 12.06
CA LEU A 120 16.04 -20.53 10.87
C LEU A 120 17.56 -20.55 10.76
N ARG A 121 18.24 -19.40 10.85
CA ARG A 121 19.71 -19.33 10.84
C ARG A 121 20.36 -20.18 11.94
N ARG A 122 19.73 -20.30 13.11
CA ARG A 122 20.24 -21.08 14.24
C ARG A 122 20.04 -22.60 14.05
N GLN A 123 18.96 -23.02 13.40
CA GLN A 123 18.73 -24.41 13.01
C GLN A 123 19.61 -24.79 11.79
N ASP A 124 19.92 -23.82 10.92
CA ASP A 124 20.75 -23.94 9.73
C ASP A 124 22.25 -23.73 9.94
N ASN A 125 22.85 -24.48 10.86
CA ASN A 125 24.25 -24.87 10.66
C ASN A 125 24.38 -25.99 9.59
N ARG A 126 23.33 -26.21 8.77
CA ARG A 126 23.31 -27.06 7.56
C ARG A 126 22.37 -26.51 6.45
N ALA A 127 22.80 -25.44 5.78
CA ALA A 127 22.34 -24.96 4.46
C ALA A 127 20.84 -24.60 4.27
N PHE A 128 20.57 -23.29 4.16
CA PHE A 128 19.25 -22.69 4.04
C PHE A 128 18.50 -23.01 2.73
N PRO A 129 17.34 -23.70 2.77
CA PRO A 129 16.52 -23.97 1.60
C PRO A 129 15.54 -22.83 1.32
N TYR A 130 15.87 -21.97 0.35
CA TYR A 130 15.01 -20.86 -0.11
C TYR A 130 13.61 -21.28 -0.60
N HIS A 131 13.39 -22.57 -0.87
CA HIS A 131 12.13 -23.12 -1.37
C HIS A 131 11.06 -23.35 -0.28
N LEU A 132 11.38 -23.17 1.01
CA LEU A 132 10.45 -23.33 2.14
C LEU A 132 9.86 -22.01 2.66
N LEU A 133 10.10 -20.90 1.97
CA LEU A 133 9.38 -19.66 2.26
C LEU A 133 7.93 -19.83 1.82
N PRO A 134 6.92 -19.74 2.72
CA PRO A 134 5.57 -19.57 2.25
C PRO A 134 5.52 -18.25 1.50
N CYS A 135 5.03 -18.30 0.25
CA CYS A 135 4.63 -17.10 -0.46
C CYS A 135 3.70 -16.34 0.49
N ILE A 136 4.05 -15.09 0.83
CA ILE A 136 3.11 -14.21 1.51
C ILE A 136 2.05 -13.95 0.43
N GLU A 137 1.02 -14.82 0.36
CA GLU A 137 -0.15 -14.52 -0.44
C GLU A 137 -0.76 -13.26 0.19
N GLU A 138 -0.54 -12.14 -0.47
CA GLU A 138 -1.32 -10.94 -0.25
C GLU A 138 -2.79 -11.36 -0.29
N THR A 139 -3.49 -11.20 0.84
CA THR A 139 -4.94 -11.29 0.89
C THR A 139 -5.52 -10.07 0.17
N VAL A 140 -5.34 -10.01 -1.14
CA VAL A 140 -6.09 -9.15 -2.04
C VAL A 140 -6.91 -10.10 -2.89
N SER A 141 -8.16 -10.31 -2.47
CA SER A 141 -9.13 -11.08 -3.24
C SER A 141 -9.52 -10.28 -4.49
N PRO A 142 -9.20 -10.72 -5.73
CA PRO A 142 -9.77 -10.12 -6.93
C PRO A 142 -10.92 -11.02 -7.37
N SER A 143 -12.13 -10.48 -7.39
CA SER A 143 -13.22 -11.05 -8.18
C SER A 143 -12.73 -11.33 -9.62
N SER A 144 -12.83 -12.60 -10.02
CA SER A 144 -12.62 -13.20 -11.35
C SER A 144 -13.24 -12.40 -12.53
N PRO A 145 -12.85 -12.61 -13.83
CA PRO A 145 -12.76 -13.95 -14.44
C PRO A 145 -11.71 -14.25 -15.53
N SER A 146 -11.42 -15.56 -15.61
CA SER A 146 -11.08 -16.40 -16.78
C SER A 146 -9.83 -16.09 -17.61
N ARG A 147 -8.86 -17.03 -17.57
CA ARG A 147 -8.24 -17.62 -18.76
C ARG A 147 -7.52 -18.92 -18.39
N SER A 148 -7.90 -20.01 -19.05
CA SER A 148 -7.31 -21.33 -18.92
C SER A 148 -5.86 -21.35 -19.39
N ALA A 149 -4.95 -21.89 -18.58
CA ALA A 149 -3.61 -22.27 -19.02
C ALA A 149 -3.22 -23.61 -18.39
N THR A 150 -3.02 -24.60 -19.24
CA THR A 150 -2.63 -25.97 -18.94
C THR A 150 -1.20 -26.01 -18.39
N VAL A 151 -0.99 -26.67 -17.24
CA VAL A 151 0.35 -26.88 -16.65
C VAL A 151 0.94 -28.20 -17.14
N HIS A 152 2.09 -28.15 -17.83
CA HIS A 152 2.93 -29.33 -18.06
C HIS A 152 3.78 -29.61 -16.80
N SER A 153 3.76 -30.85 -16.33
CA SER A 153 4.59 -31.34 -15.21
C SER A 153 6.01 -31.67 -15.68
N PRO A 154 7.08 -31.35 -14.93
CA PRO A 154 8.44 -31.78 -15.26
C PRO A 154 8.76 -33.17 -14.69
N THR A 155 9.36 -34.02 -15.53
CA THR A 155 9.76 -35.39 -15.24
C THR A 155 11.05 -35.44 -14.39
N ALA A 156 11.11 -36.32 -13.39
CA ALA A 156 12.27 -36.54 -12.51
C ALA A 156 13.49 -37.16 -13.24
N PRO A 157 14.74 -36.89 -12.81
CA PRO A 157 15.94 -37.41 -13.46
C PRO A 157 16.23 -38.86 -13.07
N LYS A 158 16.60 -39.70 -14.05
CA LYS A 158 17.03 -41.09 -13.86
C LYS A 158 18.51 -41.16 -13.48
N ILE A 159 18.82 -41.81 -12.35
CA ILE A 159 20.17 -42.15 -11.90
C ILE A 159 20.68 -43.36 -12.71
N ARG A 160 21.91 -43.31 -13.25
CA ARG A 160 22.60 -44.46 -13.87
C ARG A 160 23.25 -45.31 -12.77
N PRO A 161 23.19 -46.65 -12.83
CA PRO A 161 24.01 -47.49 -11.96
C PRO A 161 25.45 -47.56 -12.52
N ASP A 162 26.40 -47.38 -11.62
CA ASP A 162 27.83 -47.51 -11.85
C ASP A 162 28.26 -48.98 -11.90
N ILE A 163 29.36 -49.22 -12.61
CA ILE A 163 29.97 -50.52 -12.91
C ILE A 163 30.81 -50.99 -11.71
N ALA A 164 30.66 -52.26 -11.29
CA ALA A 164 31.68 -52.97 -10.53
C ALA A 164 31.58 -54.51 -10.69
N SER A 165 32.50 -55.04 -11.50
CA SER A 165 33.32 -56.24 -11.30
C SER A 165 32.74 -57.50 -10.64
N GLN A 166 32.61 -58.59 -11.42
CA GLN A 166 33.53 -59.74 -11.46
C GLN A 166 33.15 -60.67 -12.62
#